data_AF-A0A920VT98-F1
#
_entry.id   AF-A0A920VT98-F1
#
_cell.length_a   1.000
_cell.length_b   1.000
_cell.length_c   1.000
_cell.angle_alpha   90.00
_cell.angle_beta   90.00
_cell.angle_gamma   90.00
#
_symmetry.space_group_name_H-M   'P 1'
#
loop_
_entity.id
_entity.type
_entity.pdbx_description
1 polymer ?
#
loop_
_entity_poly.entity_id
_entity_poly.type
_entity_poly.pdbx_seq_one_letter_code
_entity_poly.pdbx_strand_id
1 'polypeptide(L)'
;MNWGRSLWDFFQEINNELGTTIILTTHYFEEAERLCRNIAIIDRGKIVENTSMKDLLARLEKETFSMDLDKPIKPIPSNGDFDFKLKDSRTLSVTFKKGQKLKKYLRLYQMKG
;
A
#
# COMPACT_ATOMS: atom_id res chain seq x y z
N MET A 1 2.17 24.93 16.27
CA MET A 1 0.86 24.89 16.96
C MET A 1 0.24 23.52 16.65
N ASN A 2 0.36 22.56 17.57
CA ASN A 2 0.08 21.14 17.31
C ASN A 2 -1.42 20.83 17.51
N TRP A 3 -2.27 21.26 16.56
CA TRP A 3 -3.73 21.05 16.57
C TRP A 3 -4.13 19.56 16.66
N GLY A 4 -3.28 18.67 16.17
CA GLY A 4 -3.57 17.25 16.02
C GLY A 4 -3.75 16.43 17.29
N ARG A 5 -3.11 16.82 18.41
CA ARG A 5 -3.29 16.10 19.70
C ARG A 5 -4.57 16.53 20.39
N SER A 6 -4.80 17.84 20.49
CA SER A 6 -5.99 18.40 21.15
C SER A 6 -7.30 17.92 20.51
N LEU A 7 -7.35 17.78 19.19
CA LEU A 7 -8.54 17.29 18.50
C LEU A 7 -8.74 15.78 18.67
N TRP A 8 -7.64 15.02 18.74
CA TRP A 8 -7.69 13.57 18.99
C TRP A 8 -8.18 13.25 20.40
N ASP A 9 -7.65 13.96 21.39
CA ASP A 9 -8.02 13.76 22.80
C ASP A 9 -9.52 14.05 22.99
N PHE A 10 -10.04 15.10 22.35
CA PHE A 10 -11.47 15.44 22.34
C PHE A 10 -12.34 14.33 21.72
N PHE A 11 -11.92 13.75 20.58
CA PHE A 11 -12.68 12.65 19.95
C PHE A 11 -12.61 11.35 20.74
N GLN A 12 -11.48 11.08 21.40
CA GLN A 12 -11.33 9.92 22.30
C GLN A 12 -12.31 10.03 23.48
N GLU A 13 -12.44 11.21 24.07
CA GLU A 13 -13.36 11.48 25.19
C GLU A 13 -14.80 11.24 24.75
N ILE A 14 -15.24 11.84 23.63
CA ILE A 14 -16.60 11.66 23.10
C ILE A 14 -16.92 10.20 22.74
N ASN A 15 -15.98 9.50 22.11
CA ASN A 15 -16.20 8.13 21.66
C ASN A 15 -16.26 7.16 22.84
N ASN A 16 -15.38 7.33 23.83
CA ASN A 16 -15.30 6.46 25.00
C ASN A 16 -16.40 6.73 26.04
N GLU A 17 -16.81 7.99 26.22
CA GLU A 17 -17.80 8.36 27.24
C GLU A 17 -19.25 8.26 26.74
N LEU A 18 -19.50 8.53 25.44
CA LEU A 18 -20.85 8.64 24.90
C LEU A 18 -21.20 7.57 23.85
N GLY A 19 -20.24 6.73 23.44
CA GLY A 19 -20.45 5.71 22.41
C GLY A 19 -20.81 6.28 21.03
N THR A 20 -20.38 7.52 20.75
CA THR A 20 -20.75 8.25 19.53
C THR A 20 -19.95 7.77 18.33
N THR A 21 -20.62 7.47 17.21
CA THR A 21 -19.93 7.23 15.94
C THR A 21 -19.51 8.55 15.29
N ILE A 22 -18.22 8.70 15.02
CA ILE A 22 -17.64 9.92 14.43
C ILE A 22 -17.21 9.64 12.99
N ILE A 23 -17.63 10.49 12.05
CA ILE A 23 -17.16 10.48 10.66
C ILE A 23 -16.32 11.73 10.44
N LEU A 24 -15.06 11.53 10.05
CA LEU A 24 -14.13 12.59 9.69
C LEU A 24 -13.88 12.55 8.19
N THR A 25 -13.89 13.73 7.55
CA THR A 25 -13.45 13.90 6.17
C THR A 25 -12.19 14.76 6.16
N THR A 26 -11.12 14.27 5.55
CA THR A 26 -9.89 15.02 5.31
C THR A 26 -9.36 14.65 3.93
N HIS A 27 -8.66 15.57 3.29
CA HIS A 27 -7.85 15.31 2.10
C HIS A 27 -6.38 15.04 2.43
N TYR A 28 -5.98 15.14 3.70
CA TYR A 28 -4.64 14.80 4.17
C TYR A 28 -4.61 13.36 4.67
N PHE A 29 -3.82 12.52 4.00
CA PHE A 29 -3.72 11.11 4.35
C PHE A 29 -3.14 10.90 5.74
N GLU A 30 -2.14 11.70 6.13
CA GLU A 30 -1.47 11.61 7.44
C GLU A 30 -2.42 11.86 8.61
N GLU A 31 -3.44 12.71 8.42
CA GLU A 31 -4.47 12.94 9.44
C GLU A 31 -5.40 11.75 9.56
N ALA A 32 -5.84 11.18 8.44
CA ALA A 32 -6.66 9.98 8.42
C ALA A 32 -5.92 8.80 9.07
N GLU A 33 -4.63 8.62 8.76
CA GLU A 33 -3.77 7.60 9.36
C GLU A 33 -3.70 7.72 10.89
N ARG A 34 -3.54 8.94 11.40
CA ARG A 34 -3.43 9.17 12.85
C ARG A 34 -4.76 9.02 13.58
N LEU A 35 -5.88 9.38 12.95
CA LEU A 35 -7.16 9.60 13.64
C LEU A 35 -8.20 8.50 13.39
N CYS A 36 -8.02 7.58 12.45
CA CYS A 36 -9.08 6.65 12.06
C CYS A 36 -8.66 5.18 12.07
N ARG A 37 -9.57 4.30 12.54
CA ARG A 37 -9.40 2.84 12.46
C ARG A 37 -9.73 2.29 11.07
N ASN A 38 -10.73 2.88 10.42
CA ASN A 38 -11.22 2.53 9.09
C ASN A 38 -11.09 3.74 8.17
N ILE A 39 -10.88 3.50 6.88
CA ILE A 39 -10.75 4.54 5.87
C ILE A 39 -11.57 4.19 4.63
N ALA A 40 -12.25 5.21 4.10
CA ALA A 40 -12.85 5.16 2.78
C ALA A 40 -12.22 6.25 1.91
N ILE A 41 -11.71 5.87 0.74
CA ILE A 41 -11.16 6.82 -0.23
C ILE A 41 -12.21 7.06 -1.31
N ILE A 42 -12.50 8.32 -1.59
CA ILE A 42 -13.46 8.74 -2.59
C ILE A 42 -12.71 9.39 -3.76
N ASP A 43 -12.88 8.87 -4.98
CA ASP A 43 -12.44 9.51 -6.22
C ASP A 43 -13.66 9.72 -7.13
N ARG A 44 -13.85 10.95 -7.63
CA ARG A 44 -14.92 11.32 -8.57
C ARG A 44 -16.32 10.81 -8.14
N GLY A 45 -16.64 10.97 -6.86
CA GLY A 45 -17.94 10.59 -6.29
C GLY A 45 -18.14 9.08 -6.10
N LYS A 46 -17.09 8.27 -6.25
CA LYS A 46 -17.12 6.82 -6.02
C LYS A 46 -16.16 6.45 -4.91
N ILE A 47 -16.59 5.53 -4.05
CA ILE A 47 -15.70 4.91 -3.07
C ILE A 47 -14.79 3.94 -3.82
N VAL A 48 -13.50 4.26 -3.88
CA VAL A 48 -12.47 3.44 -4.54
C VAL A 48 -11.76 2.51 -3.57
N GLU A 49 -11.77 2.84 -2.27
CA GLU A 49 -11.29 1.97 -1.20
C GLU A 49 -12.21 2.08 0.01
N ASN A 50 -12.43 0.96 0.69
CA ASN A 50 -13.14 0.88 1.97
C ASN A 50 -12.56 -0.28 2.76
N THR A 51 -11.70 0.02 3.74
CA THR A 51 -10.89 -0.98 4.42
C THR A 51 -10.42 -0.47 5.80
N SER A 52 -9.82 -1.34 6.60
CA SER A 52 -9.10 -0.90 7.80
C SER A 52 -7.83 -0.12 7.42
N MET A 53 -7.44 0.85 8.25
CA MET A 53 -6.19 1.60 8.06
C MET A 53 -4.98 0.66 8.03
N LYS A 54 -4.99 -0.35 8.92
CA LYS A 54 -3.94 -1.38 9.00
C LYS A 54 -3.79 -2.14 7.67
N ASP A 55 -4.88 -2.57 7.06
CA ASP A 55 -4.84 -3.31 5.80
C ASP A 55 -4.42 -2.42 4.64
N LEU A 56 -4.82 -1.14 4.65
CA LEU A 56 -4.38 -0.18 3.63
C LEU A 56 -2.86 0.04 3.72
N LEU A 57 -2.31 0.28 4.91
CA LEU A 57 -0.88 0.44 5.13
C LEU A 57 -0.09 -0.82 4.72
N ALA A 58 -0.58 -2.01 5.07
CA ALA A 58 0.04 -3.27 4.68
C ALA A 58 0.11 -3.48 3.15
N ARG A 59 -0.78 -2.85 2.37
CA ARG A 59 -0.71 -2.84 0.90
C ARG A 59 0.35 -1.86 0.38
N LEU A 60 0.55 -0.73 1.07
CA LEU A 60 1.56 0.29 0.73
C LEU A 60 2.99 -0.12 1.09
N GLU A 61 3.17 -1.05 2.02
CA GLU A 61 4.47 -1.65 2.36
C GLU A 61 5.05 -2.57 1.27
N LYS A 62 4.36 -2.71 0.14
CA LYS A 62 4.82 -3.48 -1.01
C LYS A 62 5.45 -2.55 -2.05
N GLU A 63 6.70 -2.81 -2.39
CA GLU A 63 7.36 -2.15 -3.52
C GLU A 63 7.11 -2.97 -4.78
N THR A 64 6.82 -2.26 -5.89
CA THR A 64 6.71 -2.87 -7.21
C THR A 64 7.83 -2.35 -8.08
N PHE A 65 8.69 -3.26 -8.55
CA PHE A 65 9.77 -2.96 -9.48
C PHE A 65 9.39 -3.47 -10.87
N SER A 66 9.38 -2.58 -11.87
CA SER A 66 9.15 -2.94 -13.27
C SER A 66 10.48 -2.96 -14.01
N MET A 67 10.74 -4.02 -14.77
CA MET A 67 11.90 -4.12 -15.65
C MET A 67 11.49 -4.57 -17.05
N ASP A 68 12.20 -4.04 -18.03
CA ASP A 68 12.18 -4.54 -19.39
C ASP A 68 13.20 -5.66 -19.53
N LEU A 69 12.80 -6.74 -20.20
CA LEU A 69 13.60 -7.93 -20.44
C LEU A 69 14.09 -7.92 -21.89
N ASP A 70 15.36 -8.26 -22.07
CA ASP A 70 15.99 -8.37 -23.40
C ASP A 70 15.40 -9.49 -24.25
N LYS A 71 14.88 -10.54 -23.59
CA LYS A 71 14.23 -11.68 -24.22
C LYS A 71 12.86 -11.92 -23.58
N PRO A 72 11.86 -12.38 -24.37
CA PRO A 72 10.58 -12.73 -23.82
C PRO A 72 10.71 -13.90 -22.84
N ILE A 73 10.13 -13.76 -21.64
CA ILE A 73 10.21 -14.78 -20.59
C ILE A 73 8.95 -15.64 -20.57
N LYS A 74 9.12 -16.95 -20.72
CA LYS A 74 8.13 -17.98 -20.43
C LYS A 74 8.88 -19.22 -19.91
N PRO A 75 8.53 -19.79 -18.74
CA PRO A 75 7.44 -19.42 -17.83
C PRO A 75 7.80 -18.28 -16.85
N ILE A 76 6.77 -17.69 -16.23
CA ILE A 76 6.93 -16.70 -15.16
C ILE A 76 7.56 -17.39 -13.95
N PRO A 77 8.66 -16.89 -13.36
CA PRO A 77 9.15 -17.39 -12.10
C PRO A 77 8.08 -17.25 -11.02
N SER A 78 7.71 -18.36 -10.39
CA SER A 78 6.91 -18.34 -9.17
C SER A 78 7.84 -18.67 -8.00
N ASN A 79 8.58 -17.68 -7.52
CA ASN A 79 9.27 -17.82 -6.24
C ASN A 79 8.32 -17.27 -5.18
N GLY A 80 7.88 -18.11 -4.23
CA GLY A 80 6.77 -17.80 -3.30
C GLY A 80 6.90 -16.52 -2.48
N ASP A 81 8.10 -15.92 -2.40
CA ASP A 81 8.36 -14.65 -1.73
C ASP A 81 8.09 -13.41 -2.59
N PHE A 82 7.89 -13.56 -3.90
CA PHE A 82 7.75 -12.47 -4.87
C PHE A 82 6.54 -12.70 -5.78
N ASP A 83 5.69 -11.69 -5.91
CA ASP A 83 4.58 -11.73 -6.87
C ASP A 83 5.08 -11.18 -8.23
N PHE A 84 5.18 -12.06 -9.22
CA PHE A 84 5.62 -11.73 -10.56
C PHE A 84 4.42 -11.59 -11.50
N LYS A 85 4.28 -10.44 -12.15
CA LYS A 85 3.25 -10.18 -13.17
C LYS A 85 3.89 -9.72 -14.47
N LEU A 86 3.53 -10.37 -15.57
CA LEU A 86 3.87 -9.88 -16.91
C LEU A 86 2.89 -8.80 -17.32
N LYS A 87 3.38 -7.60 -17.61
CA LYS A 87 2.59 -6.54 -18.23
C LYS A 87 2.49 -6.77 -19.75
N ASP A 88 3.53 -7.32 -20.34
CA ASP A 88 3.60 -7.79 -21.72
C ASP A 88 4.70 -8.87 -21.86
N SER A 89 4.96 -9.35 -23.09
CA SER A 89 5.95 -10.40 -23.36
C SER A 89 7.38 -10.06 -22.90
N ARG A 90 7.70 -8.79 -22.65
CA ARG A 90 9.04 -8.29 -22.31
C ARG A 90 9.07 -7.47 -21.02
N THR A 91 7.94 -7.06 -20.46
CA THR A 91 7.88 -6.26 -19.24
C THR A 91 7.45 -7.10 -18.06
N LEU A 92 8.36 -7.28 -17.10
CA LEU A 92 8.13 -8.01 -15.86
C LEU A 92 8.01 -7.04 -14.67
N SER A 93 6.88 -7.09 -13.98
CA SER A 93 6.67 -6.41 -12.70
C SER A 93 6.83 -7.40 -11.55
N VAL A 94 7.64 -7.02 -10.58
CA VAL A 94 7.90 -7.81 -9.37
C VAL A 94 7.44 -7.01 -8.16
N THR A 95 6.47 -7.54 -7.42
CA THR A 95 5.99 -6.94 -6.17
C THR A 95 6.55 -7.72 -4.97
N PHE A 96 7.16 -7.00 -4.04
CA PHE A 96 7.80 -7.56 -2.84
C PHE A 96 7.63 -6.66 -1.63
N LYS A 97 7.82 -7.21 -0.42
CA LYS A 97 7.77 -6.40 0.80
C LYS A 97 9.00 -5.50 0.90
N LYS A 98 8.78 -4.24 1.29
CA LYS A 98 9.84 -3.25 1.51
C LYS A 98 10.92 -3.83 2.45
N GLY A 99 12.18 -3.71 2.05
CA GLY A 99 13.34 -4.27 2.79
C GLY A 99 13.84 -5.64 2.30
N GLN A 100 13.12 -6.31 1.39
CA GLN A 100 13.65 -7.51 0.73
C GLN A 100 14.68 -7.13 -0.35
N LYS A 101 15.87 -7.75 -0.32
CA LYS A 101 16.96 -7.46 -1.28
C LYS A 101 16.65 -8.08 -2.66
N LEU A 102 15.97 -7.33 -3.51
CA LEU A 102 15.66 -7.71 -4.90
C LEU A 102 16.92 -8.02 -5.73
N LYS A 103 18.04 -7.32 -5.49
CA LYS A 103 19.32 -7.48 -6.24
C LYS A 103 19.85 -8.93 -6.26
N LYS A 104 19.59 -9.74 -5.23
CA LYS A 104 20.06 -11.14 -5.18
C LYS A 104 19.28 -12.04 -6.13
N TYR A 105 17.99 -11.77 -6.33
CA TYR A 105 17.11 -12.57 -7.18
C TYR A 105 17.17 -12.14 -8.65
N LEU A 106 17.36 -10.84 -8.92
CA LEU A 106 17.56 -10.37 -10.31
C LEU A 106 18.83 -10.92 -10.95
N ARG A 107 19.88 -11.23 -10.16
CA ARG A 107 21.08 -11.90 -10.68
C ARG A 107 20.81 -13.26 -11.31
N LEU A 108 19.75 -13.96 -10.91
CA LEU A 108 19.36 -15.24 -11.53
C LEU A 108 18.77 -15.04 -12.93
N TYR A 109 18.21 -13.86 -13.22
CA TYR A 109 17.61 -13.50 -14.51
C TYR A 109 18.49 -12.54 -15.34
N GLN A 110 19.52 -11.94 -14.74
CA GLN A 110 20.52 -11.08 -15.40
C GLN A 110 21.79 -11.83 -15.84
N MET A 111 21.69 -13.06 -16.34
CA MET A 111 22.80 -13.66 -17.08
C MET A 111 22.56 -13.59 -18.59
N LYS A 112 23.36 -12.71 -19.20
CA LYS A 112 23.71 -12.55 -20.62
C LYS A 112 22.91 -11.51 -21.42
N GLY A 113 23.47 -10.31 -21.38
CA GLY A 113 23.43 -9.24 -22.36
C GLY A 113 24.57 -8.29 -22.07
#